data_AF-A0A844M149-F1
#
_entry.id   AF-A0A844M149-F1
#
_cell.length_a   1.000
_cell.length_b   1.000
_cell.length_c   1.000
_cell.angle_alpha   90.00
_cell.angle_beta   90.00
_cell.angle_gamma   90.00
#
_symmetry.space_group_name_H-M   'P 1'
#
loop_
_entity.id
_entity.type
_entity.pdbx_description
1 polymer ?
#
loop_
_entity_poly.entity_id
_entity_poly.type
_entity_poly.pdbx_seq_one_letter_code
_entity_poly.pdbx_strand_id
1 'polypeptide(L)'
;MADIEIEKQHSLDFNTAREQAKKWLESAKDKYGINANYVEGENEDNVTITRKGIDGKATLDENKIRFEATLGFLAKPLKGKIKDALESGLSKYFN
;
A
#
# COMPACT_ATOMS: atom_id res chain seq x y z
N MET A 1 16.92 0.64 -0.97
CA MET A 1 16.31 1.50 -2.00
C MET A 1 15.09 0.75 -2.51
N ALA A 2 13.90 1.37 -2.49
CA ALA A 2 12.69 0.70 -2.97
C ALA A 2 12.71 0.62 -4.51
N ASP A 3 12.26 -0.50 -5.07
CA ASP A 3 12.07 -0.64 -6.52
C ASP A 3 10.83 0.13 -6.99
N ILE A 4 9.80 0.24 -6.15
CA ILE A 4 8.58 0.99 -6.39
C ILE A 4 8.35 1.94 -5.22
N GLU A 5 8.03 3.19 -5.53
CA GLU A 5 7.56 4.18 -4.57
C GLU A 5 6.37 4.92 -5.19
N ILE A 6 5.29 5.03 -4.43
CA ILE A 6 4.06 5.72 -4.81
C ILE A 6 3.62 6.55 -3.61
N GLU A 7 3.22 7.78 -3.84
CA GLU A 7 2.59 8.63 -2.84
C GLU A 7 1.26 9.16 -3.41
N LYS A 8 0.23 9.16 -2.58
CA LYS A 8 -1.09 9.68 -2.93
C LYS A 8 -1.60 10.57 -1.81
N GLN A 9 -1.81 11.84 -2.12
CA GLN A 9 -2.50 12.77 -1.23
C GLN A 9 -4.01 12.48 -1.22
N HIS A 10 -4.65 12.73 -0.08
CA HIS A 10 -6.10 12.62 0.10
C HIS A 10 -6.61 13.75 1.00
N SER A 11 -7.91 14.04 0.89
CA SER A 11 -8.58 15.02 1.76
C SER A 11 -9.50 14.37 2.79
N LEU A 12 -9.34 13.07 3.03
CA LEU A 12 -10.10 12.30 4.00
C LEU A 12 -9.66 12.64 5.42
N ASP A 13 -10.62 12.66 6.36
CA ASP A 13 -10.27 12.63 7.77
C ASP A 13 -9.55 11.32 8.12
N PHE A 14 -8.70 11.36 9.14
CA PHE A 14 -7.79 10.24 9.43
C PHE A 14 -8.53 8.93 9.74
N ASN A 15 -9.66 8.97 10.44
CA ASN A 15 -10.46 7.77 10.71
C ASN A 15 -11.02 7.16 9.42
N THR A 16 -11.59 7.97 8.53
CA THR A 16 -12.05 7.50 7.22
C THR A 16 -10.88 6.94 6.41
N ALA A 17 -9.72 7.60 6.42
CA ALA A 17 -8.54 7.15 5.71
C ALA A 17 -8.08 5.76 6.20
N ARG A 18 -8.15 5.48 7.51
CA ARG A 18 -7.87 4.15 8.08
C ARG A 18 -8.81 3.08 7.57
N GLU A 19 -10.11 3.37 7.56
CA GLU A 19 -11.10 2.43 7.05
C GLU A 19 -10.86 2.11 5.57
N GLN A 20 -10.52 3.12 4.77
CA GLN A 20 -10.17 2.92 3.37
C GLN A 20 -8.88 2.13 3.19
N ALA A 21 -7.85 2.37 4.02
CA ALA A 21 -6.62 1.60 4.02
C ALA A 21 -6.87 0.12 4.34
N LYS A 22 -7.68 -0.16 5.37
CA LYS A 22 -8.06 -1.52 5.75
C LYS A 22 -8.81 -2.23 4.61
N LYS A 23 -9.79 -1.57 4.01
CA LYS A 23 -10.54 -2.11 2.84
C LYS A 23 -9.65 -2.37 1.63
N TRP A 24 -8.70 -1.48 1.36
CA TRP A 24 -7.71 -1.67 0.30
C TRP A 24 -6.83 -2.90 0.55
N LEU A 25 -6.34 -3.07 1.78
CA LEU A 25 -5.52 -4.22 2.16
C LEU A 25 -6.28 -5.54 2.10
N GLU A 26 -7.54 -5.56 2.54
CA GLU A 26 -8.41 -6.73 2.40
C GLU A 26 -8.60 -7.10 0.92
N SER A 27 -8.87 -6.12 0.06
CA SER A 27 -8.99 -6.36 -1.38
C SER A 27 -7.66 -6.85 -1.99
N ALA A 28 -6.53 -6.30 -1.55
CA ALA A 28 -5.22 -6.73 -2.02
C ALA A 28 -4.88 -8.15 -1.53
N LYS A 29 -5.27 -8.51 -0.30
CA LYS A 29 -5.11 -9.86 0.25
C LYS A 29 -5.92 -10.88 -0.54
N ASP A 30 -7.18 -10.58 -0.85
CA ASP A 30 -8.05 -11.46 -1.63
C ASP A 30 -7.55 -11.63 -3.07
N LYS A 31 -7.23 -10.51 -3.75
CA LYS A 31 -6.86 -10.52 -5.17
C LYS A 31 -5.45 -11.05 -5.44
N TYR A 32 -4.51 -10.80 -4.54
CA TYR A 32 -3.09 -11.09 -4.77
C TYR A 32 -2.50 -12.11 -3.79
N GLY A 33 -3.18 -12.43 -2.70
CA GLY A 33 -2.66 -13.34 -1.67
C GLY A 33 -1.47 -12.74 -0.91
N ILE A 34 -1.52 -11.44 -0.60
CA ILE A 34 -0.51 -10.79 0.24
C ILE A 34 -0.74 -11.10 1.72
N ASN A 35 0.32 -11.07 2.51
CA ASN A 35 0.22 -10.90 3.96
C ASN A 35 0.40 -9.44 4.29
N ALA A 36 -0.42 -8.90 5.19
CA ALA A 36 -0.33 -7.53 5.66
C ALA A 36 -0.38 -7.51 7.19
N ASN A 37 0.54 -6.78 7.81
CA ASN A 37 0.54 -6.48 9.23
C ASN A 37 0.29 -4.97 9.39
N TYR A 38 -0.85 -4.61 9.97
CA TYR A 38 -1.28 -3.24 10.16
C TYR A 38 -1.02 -2.80 11.61
N VAL A 39 -0.42 -1.62 11.79
CA VAL A 39 -0.15 -1.02 13.09
C VAL A 39 -0.74 0.39 13.10
N GLU A 40 -1.76 0.59 13.93
CA GLU A 40 -2.41 1.89 14.16
C GLU A 40 -1.56 2.72 15.13
N GLY A 41 -1.22 3.95 14.75
CA GLY A 41 -0.53 4.92 15.60
C GLY A 41 -1.45 6.05 16.07
N GLU A 42 -0.90 7.11 16.65
CA GLU A 42 -1.72 8.29 17.02
C GLU A 42 -1.93 9.24 15.83
N ASN A 43 -0.87 9.49 15.04
CA ASN A 43 -0.89 10.42 13.91
C ASN A 43 -0.54 9.76 12.56
N GLU A 44 -0.02 8.54 12.60
CA GLU A 44 0.43 7.80 11.43
C GLU A 44 0.23 6.30 11.66
N ASP A 45 -0.27 5.61 10.64
CA ASP A 45 -0.39 4.16 10.63
C ASP A 45 0.64 3.54 9.70
N ASN A 46 1.17 2.40 10.09
CA ASN A 46 2.21 1.69 9.36
C ASN A 46 1.73 0.29 8.99
N VAL A 47 2.00 -0.12 7.76
CA VAL A 47 1.63 -1.44 7.24
C VAL A 47 2.85 -2.10 6.64
N THR A 48 3.15 -3.31 7.09
CA THR A 48 4.16 -4.16 6.43
C THR A 48 3.45 -5.20 5.58
N ILE A 49 3.83 -5.29 4.32
CA ILE A 49 3.19 -6.15 3.32
C ILE A 49 4.23 -7.13 2.78
N THR A 50 3.93 -8.43 2.77
CA THR A 50 4.85 -9.45 2.26
C THR A 50 4.14 -10.43 1.34
N ARG A 51 4.81 -10.78 0.24
CA ARG A 51 4.39 -11.80 -0.72
C ARG A 51 5.65 -12.42 -1.33
N LYS A 52 5.55 -13.63 -1.89
CA LYS A 52 6.70 -14.29 -2.55
C LYS A 52 7.40 -13.34 -3.54
N GLY A 53 8.61 -12.90 -3.19
CA GLY A 53 9.44 -12.01 -3.99
C GLY A 53 9.02 -10.53 -3.97
N ILE A 54 8.18 -10.08 -3.03
CA ILE A 54 7.78 -8.69 -2.86
C ILE A 54 7.72 -8.37 -1.37
N ASP A 55 8.50 -7.37 -0.97
CA ASP A 55 8.50 -6.80 0.39
C ASP A 55 8.05 -5.35 0.29
N GLY A 56 6.91 -5.03 0.89
CA GLY A 56 6.25 -3.73 0.82
C GLY A 56 6.05 -3.09 2.17
N LYS A 57 5.98 -1.76 2.18
CA LYS A 57 5.58 -0.94 3.32
C LYS A 57 4.56 0.09 2.85
N ALA A 58 3.50 0.30 3.62
CA ALA A 58 2.62 1.45 3.47
C ALA A 58 2.66 2.29 4.75
N THR A 59 2.55 3.61 4.59
CA THR A 59 2.50 4.58 5.67
C THR A 59 1.34 5.51 5.38
N LEU A 60 0.38 5.61 6.28
CA LEU A 60 -0.80 6.47 6.15
C LEU A 60 -0.73 7.55 7.22
N ASP A 61 -0.77 8.80 6.81
CA ASP A 61 -0.93 9.95 7.69
C ASP A 61 -2.26 10.67 7.40
N GLU A 62 -2.47 11.83 8.04
CA GLU A 62 -3.68 12.65 7.88
C GLU A 62 -3.93 13.16 6.46
N ASN A 63 -2.88 13.33 5.65
CA ASN A 63 -2.96 14.01 4.35
C ASN A 63 -2.57 13.11 3.17
N LYS A 64 -1.90 12.00 3.42
CA LYS A 64 -1.41 11.11 2.37
C LYS A 64 -1.19 9.68 2.82
N ILE A 65 -1.12 8.82 1.81
CA ILE A 65 -0.61 7.47 1.91
C ILE A 65 0.63 7.31 1.02
N ARG A 66 1.70 6.78 1.59
CA ARG A 66 2.94 6.42 0.90
C ARG A 66 3.11 4.91 0.88
N PHE A 67 3.43 4.36 -0.27
CA PHE A 67 3.72 2.95 -0.47
C PHE A 67 5.10 2.76 -1.08
N GLU A 68 5.87 1.84 -0.52
CA GLU A 68 7.20 1.46 -0.97
C GLU A 68 7.25 -0.05 -1.13
N ALA A 69 7.86 -0.56 -2.20
CA ALA A 69 8.12 -1.99 -2.35
C ALA A 69 9.48 -2.29 -2.95
N THR A 70 10.10 -3.34 -2.41
CA THR A 70 11.31 -3.98 -2.92
C THR A 70 10.91 -5.27 -3.61
N LEU A 71 11.44 -5.48 -4.81
CA LEU A 71 11.12 -6.62 -5.65
C LEU A 71 12.31 -7.58 -5.70
N GLY A 72 12.04 -8.84 -5.37
CA GLY A 72 12.97 -9.93 -5.62
C GLY A 72 13.23 -10.11 -7.13
N PHE A 73 14.32 -10.79 -7.47
CA PHE A 73 14.79 -10.95 -8.86
C PHE A 73 13.70 -11.39 -9.84
N LEU A 74 12.84 -12.35 -9.44
CA LEU A 74 11.75 -12.87 -10.27
C LEU A 74 10.58 -11.89 -10.46
N ALA A 75 10.40 -10.93 -9.56
CA ALA A 75 9.32 -9.95 -9.62
C ALA A 75 9.71 -8.68 -10.40
N LYS A 76 11.01 -8.41 -10.62
CA LYS A 76 11.50 -7.21 -11.31
C LYS A 76 10.88 -6.97 -12.69
N PRO A 77 10.70 -7.97 -13.57
CA PRO A 77 10.07 -7.76 -14.88
C PRO A 77 8.60 -7.32 -14.80
N LEU A 78 7.92 -7.61 -13.68
CA LEU A 78 6.53 -7.25 -13.43
C LEU A 78 6.37 -5.89 -12.75
N LYS A 79 7.47 -5.17 -12.48
CA LYS A 79 7.47 -3.88 -11.77
C LYS A 79 6.41 -2.91 -12.27
N GLY A 80 6.30 -2.71 -13.59
CA GLY A 80 5.29 -1.82 -14.18
C GLY A 80 3.87 -2.23 -13.78
N LYS A 81 3.49 -3.48 -14.05
CA LYS A 81 2.17 -4.02 -13.70
C LYS A 81 1.85 -3.94 -12.21
N ILE A 82 2.85 -4.16 -11.35
CA ILE A 82 2.69 -4.05 -9.90
C ILE A 82 2.44 -2.57 -9.52
N LYS A 83 3.22 -1.64 -10.06
CA LYS A 83 3.03 -0.20 -9.85
C LYS A 83 1.65 0.26 -10.31
N ASP A 84 1.22 -0.11 -11.51
CA ASP A 84 -0.11 0.23 -12.04
C ASP A 84 -1.24 -0.31 -11.14
N ALA A 85 -1.11 -1.55 -10.66
CA ALA A 85 -2.09 -2.15 -9.77
C ALA A 85 -2.18 -1.43 -8.42
N LEU A 86 -1.04 -0.99 -7.88
CA LEU A 86 -0.96 -0.20 -6.65
C LEU A 86 -1.57 1.19 -6.85
N GLU A 87 -1.20 1.92 -7.90
CA GLU A 87 -1.73 3.25 -8.22
C GLU A 87 -3.25 3.22 -8.44
N SER A 88 -3.74 2.20 -9.15
CA SER A 88 -5.18 2.00 -9.35
C SER A 88 -5.91 1.68 -8.04
N GLY A 89 -5.30 0.87 -7.17
CA GLY A 89 -5.83 0.59 -5.84
C GLY A 89 -5.91 1.85 -5.00
N LEU A 90 -4.80 2.57 -4.83
CA LEU A 90 -4.77 3.80 -4.04
C LEU A 90 -5.76 4.84 -4.56
N SER A 91 -5.83 5.07 -5.86
CA SER A 91 -6.79 6.03 -6.44
C SER A 91 -8.25 5.63 -6.28
N LYS A 92 -8.55 4.35 -6.01
CA LYS A 92 -9.92 3.89 -5.76
C LYS A 92 -10.36 4.16 -4.32
N TYR A 93 -9.44 4.09 -3.37
CA TYR A 93 -9.73 4.17 -1.93
C TYR A 93 -9.39 5.54 -1.33
N PHE A 94 -8.51 6.31 -1.98
CA PHE A 94 -8.03 7.62 -1.54
C PHE A 94 -8.28 8.67 -2.63
N ASN A 95 -9.24 9.57 -2.35
CA ASN A 95 -9.65 10.69 -3.20
C ASN A 95 -9.31 12.04 -2.55
#